data_AF-A0A2A2Q8R8-F1
#
_entry.id   AF-A0A2A2Q8R8-F1
#
_cell.length_a   1.000
_cell.length_b   1.000
_cell.length_c   1.000
_cell.angle_alpha   90.00
_cell.angle_beta   90.00
_cell.angle_gamma   90.00
#
_symmetry.space_group_name_H-M   'P 1'
#
loop_
_entity.id
_entity.type
_entity.pdbx_description
1 polymer ?
#
loop_
_entity_poly.entity_id
_entity_poly.type
_entity_poly.pdbx_seq_one_letter_code
_entity_poly.pdbx_strand_id
1 'polypeptide(L)'
;MFETRNAAAETQQEFWIDARRLPKATASTFYRKLDETLDSIGFAEGVREICRPAYAEMSRGGRPGIDPAVYFKMLMIGFFENLPSERSIASR
;
A
#
# COMPACT_ATOMS: atom_id res chain seq x y z
N MET A 1 -9.74 -42.56 33.17
CA MET A 1 -8.30 -42.76 32.91
C MET A 1 -7.89 -41.66 31.94
N PHE A 2 -7.21 -40.61 32.42
CA PHE A 2 -6.78 -39.49 31.57
C PHE A 2 -5.42 -39.84 30.98
N GLU A 3 -5.35 -39.99 29.66
CA GLU A 3 -4.09 -40.23 28.95
C GLU A 3 -3.22 -38.97 29.03
N THR A 4 -1.99 -39.13 29.52
CA THR A 4 -1.01 -38.05 29.58
C THR A 4 -0.51 -37.80 28.16
N ARG A 5 -0.81 -36.64 27.60
CA ARG A 5 -0.39 -36.24 26.25
C ARG A 5 1.14 -36.09 26.24
N ASN A 6 1.84 -37.14 25.86
CA ASN A 6 3.30 -37.15 25.70
C ASN A 6 3.68 -36.66 24.29
N ALA A 7 3.24 -35.45 23.95
CA ALA A 7 3.67 -34.75 22.75
C ALA A 7 4.55 -33.58 23.21
N ALA A 8 5.74 -33.45 22.64
CA ALA A 8 6.59 -32.28 22.88
C ALA A 8 5.75 -31.03 22.62
N ALA A 9 5.54 -30.22 23.65
CA ALA A 9 4.77 -28.99 23.51
C ALA A 9 5.48 -28.10 22.48
N GLU A 10 4.73 -27.62 21.49
CA GLU A 10 5.27 -26.67 20.53
C GLU A 10 5.85 -25.47 21.30
N THR A 11 7.12 -25.17 21.04
CA THR A 11 7.79 -24.06 21.73
C THR A 11 7.27 -22.76 21.14
N GLN A 12 6.52 -22.00 21.93
CA GLN A 12 5.99 -20.71 21.52
C GLN A 12 7.15 -19.74 21.23
N GLN A 13 7.19 -19.25 19.99
CA GLN A 13 8.15 -18.25 19.53
C GLN A 13 7.86 -16.88 20.18
N GLU A 14 8.85 -15.98 20.18
CA GLU A 14 8.66 -14.62 20.67
C GLU A 14 7.54 -13.91 19.89
N PHE A 15 6.69 -13.21 20.64
CA PHE A 15 5.58 -12.45 20.07
C PHE A 15 6.03 -11.13 19.43
N TRP A 16 7.11 -10.54 19.93
CA TRP A 16 7.59 -9.22 19.53
C TRP A 16 8.72 -9.34 18.51
N ILE A 17 8.61 -8.59 17.41
CA ILE A 17 9.66 -8.52 16.38
C ILE A 17 10.32 -7.14 16.45
N ASP A 18 11.64 -7.11 16.57
CA ASP A 18 12.42 -5.87 16.44
C ASP A 18 12.37 -5.40 14.99
N ALA A 19 11.66 -4.30 14.74
CA ALA A 19 11.49 -3.74 13.40
C ALA A 19 12.82 -3.42 12.70
N ARG A 20 13.91 -3.18 13.46
CA ARG A 20 15.25 -2.92 12.89
C ARG A 20 15.89 -4.18 12.30
N ARG A 21 15.42 -5.36 12.70
CA ARG A 21 15.86 -6.67 12.19
C ARG A 21 15.05 -7.13 10.97
N LEU A 22 13.94 -6.45 10.66
CA LEU A 22 13.18 -6.75 9.46
C LEU A 22 13.98 -6.37 8.21
N PRO A 23 14.02 -7.22 7.18
CA PRO A 23 14.59 -6.85 5.90
C PRO A 23 13.92 -5.57 5.40
N LYS A 24 14.71 -4.55 5.06
CA LYS A 24 14.17 -3.39 4.34
C LYS A 24 13.76 -3.88 2.96
N ALA A 25 12.46 -3.82 2.66
CA ALA A 25 12.00 -4.00 1.30
C ALA A 25 12.66 -2.91 0.44
N THR A 26 13.60 -3.31 -0.42
CA THR A 26 14.10 -2.42 -1.47
C THR A 26 12.94 -2.11 -2.39
N ALA A 27 12.59 -0.83 -2.54
CA ALA A 27 11.68 -0.40 -3.59
C ALA A 27 12.18 -1.01 -4.91
N SER A 28 11.33 -1.81 -5.55
CA SER A 28 11.75 -2.54 -6.74
C SER A 28 12.23 -1.52 -7.77
N THR A 29 13.31 -1.84 -8.50
CA THR A 29 13.83 -1.00 -9.59
C THR A 29 12.73 -0.59 -10.57
N PHE A 30 11.69 -1.41 -10.70
CA PHE A 30 10.48 -1.13 -11.47
C PHE A 30 9.73 0.11 -10.97
N TYR A 31 9.34 0.18 -9.69
CA TYR A 31 8.53 1.31 -9.19
C TYR A 31 9.27 2.64 -9.22
N ARG A 32 10.60 2.61 -9.03
CA ARG A 32 11.42 3.83 -9.19
C ARG A 32 11.37 4.34 -10.64
N LYS A 33 11.58 3.45 -11.63
CA LYS A 33 11.50 3.82 -13.05
C LYS A 33 10.09 4.24 -13.46
N LEU A 34 9.06 3.61 -12.89
CA LEU A 34 7.68 4.01 -13.10
C LEU A 34 7.46 5.44 -12.63
N ASP A 35 7.89 5.77 -11.41
CA ASP A 35 7.75 7.12 -10.85
C ASP A 35 8.49 8.16 -11.72
N GLU A 36 9.74 7.89 -12.10
CA GLU A 36 10.52 8.73 -13.03
C GLU A 36 9.79 8.94 -14.37
N THR A 37 9.17 7.89 -14.91
CA THR A 37 8.41 7.97 -16.16
C THR A 37 7.15 8.81 -15.99
N LEU A 38 6.39 8.61 -14.92
CA LEU A 38 5.17 9.36 -14.61
C LEU A 38 5.47 10.85 -14.41
N ASP A 39 6.58 11.17 -13.73
CA ASP A 39 7.04 12.53 -13.54
C ASP A 39 7.43 13.18 -14.87
N SER A 40 8.14 12.45 -15.75
CA SER A 40 8.58 12.96 -17.06
C SER A 40 7.43 13.37 -17.99
N ILE A 41 6.24 12.78 -17.80
CA ILE A 41 5.03 13.08 -18.59
C ILE A 41 4.07 14.03 -17.88
N GLY A 42 4.45 14.58 -16.71
CA GLY A 42 3.60 15.49 -15.94
C GLY A 42 2.32 14.82 -15.41
N PHE A 43 2.37 13.51 -15.14
CA PHE A 43 1.20 12.71 -14.80
C PHE A 43 0.41 13.29 -13.62
N ALA A 44 1.11 13.65 -12.53
CA ALA A 44 0.46 14.11 -11.31
C ALA A 44 -0.34 15.40 -11.52
N GLU A 45 0.22 16.34 -12.29
CA GLU A 45 -0.45 17.60 -12.60
C GLU A 45 -1.67 17.38 -13.50
N GLY A 46 -1.50 16.60 -14.57
CA GLY A 46 -2.59 16.28 -15.48
C GLY A 46 -3.77 15.59 -14.78
N VAL A 47 -3.48 14.62 -13.89
CA VAL A 47 -4.51 13.93 -13.12
C VAL A 47 -5.23 14.88 -12.16
N ARG A 48 -4.51 15.73 -11.42
CA ARG A 48 -5.13 16.69 -10.51
C ARG A 48 -6.04 17.66 -11.25
N GLU A 49 -5.61 18.18 -12.40
CA GLU A 49 -6.42 19.09 -13.21
C GLU A 49 -7.69 18.43 -13.74
N ILE A 50 -7.59 17.19 -14.25
CA ILE A 50 -8.74 16.42 -14.73
C ILE A 50 -9.71 16.10 -13.59
N CYS A 51 -9.20 15.72 -12.41
CA CYS A 51 -10.01 15.32 -11.27
C CYS A 51 -10.57 16.49 -10.46
N ARG A 52 -10.05 17.71 -10.63
CA ARG A 52 -10.45 18.89 -9.85
C ARG A 52 -11.97 19.05 -9.69
N PRO A 53 -12.81 18.89 -10.74
CA PRO A 53 -14.27 19.05 -10.60
C PRO A 53 -14.94 18.00 -9.70
N ALA A 54 -14.31 16.84 -9.53
CA ALA A 54 -14.83 15.72 -8.73
C ALA A 54 -14.33 15.74 -7.27
N TYR A 55 -13.36 16.59 -6.95
CA TYR A 55 -12.77 16.68 -5.61
C TYR A 55 -13.36 17.84 -4.82
N ALA A 56 -13.58 17.64 -3.53
CA ALA A 56 -14.06 18.69 -2.65
C ALA A 56 -12.96 19.74 -2.43
N GLU A 57 -13.33 21.00 -2.56
CA GLU A 57 -12.48 22.12 -2.16
C GLU A 57 -12.12 22.03 -0.68
N MET A 58 -10.84 22.23 -0.34
CA MET A 58 -10.36 22.17 1.05
C MET A 58 -11.12 23.15 1.97
N SER A 59 -11.57 24.28 1.40
CA SER A 59 -12.37 25.30 2.11
C SER A 59 -13.73 24.79 2.60
N ARG A 60 -14.27 23.70 2.04
CA ARG A 60 -15.51 23.08 2.51
C ARG A 60 -15.31 22.27 3.80
N GLY A 61 -14.07 22.01 4.20
CA GLY A 61 -13.73 21.23 5.40
C GLY A 61 -14.00 19.73 5.25
N GLY A 62 -13.83 18.99 6.35
CA GLY A 62 -13.96 17.52 6.39
C GLY A 62 -12.62 16.78 6.30
N ARG A 63 -12.69 15.45 6.23
CA ARG A 63 -11.50 14.60 6.07
C ARG A 63 -10.96 14.77 4.65
N PRO A 64 -9.68 15.15 4.47
CA PRO A 64 -9.08 15.20 3.15
C PRO A 64 -9.18 13.85 2.44
N GLY A 65 -9.61 13.88 1.18
CA GLY A 65 -9.52 12.72 0.30
C GLY A 65 -8.05 12.37 -0.02
N ILE A 66 -7.84 11.18 -0.57
CA ILE A 66 -6.52 10.79 -1.10
C ILE A 66 -6.22 11.67 -2.30
N ASP A 67 -5.00 12.21 -2.42
CA ASP A 67 -4.60 12.95 -3.62
C ASP A 67 -4.87 12.09 -4.88
N PRO A 68 -5.52 12.63 -5.93
CA PRO A 68 -5.95 11.82 -7.05
C PRO A 68 -4.77 11.15 -7.77
N ALA A 69 -3.61 11.80 -7.89
CA ALA A 69 -2.44 11.18 -8.47
C ALA A 69 -1.93 10.02 -7.62
N VAL A 70 -1.99 10.13 -6.29
CA VAL A 70 -1.70 9.02 -5.36
C VAL A 70 -2.69 7.88 -5.54
N TYR A 71 -3.98 8.18 -5.63
CA TYR A 71 -5.02 7.16 -5.82
C TYR A 71 -4.82 6.39 -7.14
N PHE A 72 -4.56 7.06 -8.26
CA PHE A 72 -4.24 6.37 -9.52
C PHE A 72 -2.95 5.55 -9.45
N LYS A 73 -1.91 6.03 -8.75
CA LYS A 73 -0.70 5.24 -8.49
C LYS A 73 -1.02 3.97 -7.68
N MET A 74 -1.92 4.04 -6.69
CA MET A 74 -2.40 2.85 -5.97
C MET A 74 -3.11 1.85 -6.89
N LEU A 75 -3.96 2.32 -7.81
CA LEU A 75 -4.62 1.46 -8.80
C LEU A 75 -3.60 0.79 -9.74
N MET A 76 -2.55 1.52 -10.16
CA MET A 76 -1.45 0.96 -10.95
C MET A 76 -0.71 -0.15 -10.19
N ILE A 77 -0.40 0.08 -8.90
CA ILE A 77 0.19 -0.96 -8.04
C ILE A 77 -0.73 -2.19 -7.98
N GLY A 78 -2.02 -1.99 -7.77
CA GLY A 78 -2.99 -3.08 -7.76
C GLY A 78 -3.01 -3.87 -9.07
N PHE A 79 -2.95 -3.18 -10.21
CA PHE A 79 -2.83 -3.82 -11.51
C PHE A 79 -1.53 -4.62 -11.67
N PHE A 80 -0.37 -4.01 -11.37
CA PHE A 80 0.94 -4.66 -11.55
C PHE A 80 1.18 -5.83 -10.60
N GLU A 81 0.53 -5.83 -9.43
CA GLU A 81 0.69 -6.86 -8.40
C GLU A 81 -0.47 -7.84 -8.34
N ASN A 82 -1.38 -7.77 -9.30
CA ASN A 82 -2.55 -8.64 -9.40
C ASN A 82 -3.44 -8.59 -8.13
N LEU A 83 -3.64 -7.38 -7.58
CA LEU A 83 -4.58 -7.11 -6.50
C LEU A 83 -5.94 -6.78 -7.13
N PRO A 84 -6.96 -7.63 -6.96
CA PRO A 84 -8.20 -7.54 -7.74
C PRO A 84 -9.12 -6.37 -7.31
N SER A 85 -8.80 -5.67 -6.23
CA SER A 85 -9.66 -4.61 -5.70
C SER A 85 -8.91 -3.61 -4.85
N GLU A 86 -9.52 -2.45 -4.63
CA GLU A 86 -9.07 -1.45 -3.65
C GLU A 86 -8.99 -2.01 -2.23
N ARG A 87 -9.89 -2.95 -1.88
CA ARG A 87 -9.82 -3.65 -0.60
C ARG A 87 -8.54 -4.49 -0.49
N SER A 88 -8.15 -5.15 -1.58
CA SER A 88 -6.90 -5.92 -1.67
C SER A 88 -5.67 -5.02 -1.57
N ILE A 89 -5.73 -3.80 -2.13
CA ILE A 89 -4.68 -2.78 -1.97
C ILE A 89 -4.59 -2.34 -0.51
N ALA A 90 -5.72 -2.07 0.14
CA ALA A 90 -5.77 -1.59 1.52
C ALA A 90 -5.37 -2.64 2.58
N SER A 91 -5.41 -3.93 2.23
CA SER A 91 -5.07 -5.05 3.12
C SER A 91 -3.64 -5.57 2.95
N ARG A 92 -2.80 -4.89 2.17
CA ARG A 92 -1.43 -5.32 1.86
C ARG A 92 -0.40 -4.80 2.86
#